data_AF-A0A9J9QCH8-F1
#
_entry.id   AF-A0A9J9QCH8-F1
#
_cell.length_a   1.000
_cell.length_b   1.000
_cell.length_c   1.000
_cell.angle_alpha   90.00
_cell.angle_beta   90.00
_cell.angle_gamma   90.00
#
_symmetry.space_group_name_H-M   'P 1'
#
loop_
_entity.id
_entity.type
_entity.pdbx_description
1 polymer ?
#
loop_
_entity_poly.entity_id
_entity_poly.type
_entity_poly.pdbx_seq_one_letter_code
_entity_poly.pdbx_strand_id
1 'polypeptide(L)'
;MATMALSDTTIRSVKPGDPRRQLTDGNGLYLLLYVNGGKHGWRFDYKVQGKRKTISLGTYPATSLSLARAKANAARELVAAGIDPSADRKSKKAAEKKVHEDAKLVAAGKPLNGTFEAVAREWFEVRSPEWAAKYAEKVLRRLEADVFPHIGIRPVGDVTAPELLAVLRRIEDRGVIETAHRAHESCSQIFRFAVGAGLAKGDVARDLKGLLRKPRTRHFPAILCPKRLGELLRACDGYVGTHVVRAALSLAPMLLLRPGELRHARWDEINLNTATWTIPGERMKREREGKLNGMPHIVPLPRQAVQVLRELHPITGRGELVFRGERHHHRPMSENTVNAALRAMGFGADEVTGHGFRATARTLLDERLGIASEIIEAQLAHSVKDSLGRAYNRTEYLVQRRKMMQQWANYLEALRRGNATNEVQMAA
;
A
#
# COMPACT_ATOMS: atom_id res chain seq x y z
N MET A 1 71.61 10.21 -10.54
CA MET A 1 72.36 9.88 -9.30
C MET A 1 71.78 8.58 -8.75
N ALA A 2 72.61 7.56 -8.53
CA ALA A 2 72.16 6.29 -7.96
C ALA A 2 71.61 6.54 -6.54
N THR A 3 70.30 6.44 -6.37
CA THR A 3 69.64 6.55 -5.07
C THR A 3 69.99 5.30 -4.27
N MET A 4 70.77 5.43 -3.20
CA MET A 4 71.01 4.31 -2.29
C MET A 4 69.69 3.77 -1.76
N ALA A 5 69.50 2.44 -1.85
CA ALA A 5 68.36 1.77 -1.27
C ALA A 5 68.38 1.96 0.27
N LEU A 6 67.23 2.20 0.86
CA LEU A 6 67.11 2.47 2.28
C LEU A 6 67.46 1.20 3.09
N SER A 7 68.03 1.36 4.29
CA SER A 7 68.27 0.26 5.23
C SER A 7 67.45 0.46 6.52
N ASP A 8 67.09 -0.63 7.19
CA ASP A 8 66.34 -0.57 8.46
C ASP A 8 67.13 0.19 9.54
N THR A 9 68.46 0.02 9.56
CA THR A 9 69.38 0.76 10.44
C THR A 9 69.29 2.27 10.21
N THR A 10 69.21 2.71 8.95
CA THR A 10 69.04 4.12 8.60
C THR A 10 67.71 4.68 9.11
N ILE A 11 66.62 3.89 9.03
CA ILE A 11 65.30 4.31 9.51
C ILE A 11 65.31 4.45 11.05
N ARG A 12 65.91 3.49 11.76
CA ARG A 12 66.02 3.51 13.23
C ARG A 12 66.91 4.64 13.77
N SER A 13 67.83 5.15 12.95
CA SER A 13 68.72 6.26 13.31
C SER A 13 68.02 7.62 13.34
N VAL A 14 66.78 7.73 12.84
CA VAL A 14 66.00 8.96 12.84
C VAL A 14 65.58 9.32 14.26
N LYS A 15 65.99 10.50 14.72
CA LYS A 15 65.69 11.02 16.07
C LYS A 15 64.65 12.15 16.02
N PRO A 16 63.92 12.42 17.12
CA PRO A 16 63.13 13.64 17.23
C PRO A 16 64.01 14.88 16.94
N GLY A 17 63.54 15.77 16.06
CA GLY A 17 64.30 16.95 15.61
C GLY A 17 65.18 16.75 14.37
N ASP A 18 65.13 15.58 13.72
CA ASP A 18 65.82 15.35 12.45
C ASP A 18 65.36 16.35 11.36
N PRO A 19 66.26 17.07 10.67
CA PRO A 19 65.89 18.03 9.63
C PRO A 19 65.31 17.36 8.37
N ARG A 20 65.54 16.05 8.19
CA ARG A 20 65.05 15.32 7.02
C ARG A 20 63.53 15.15 7.10
N ARG A 21 62.84 15.52 6.02
CA ARG A 21 61.38 15.37 5.90
C ARG A 21 60.96 14.02 5.32
N GLN A 22 61.84 13.38 4.56
CA GLN A 22 61.60 12.07 3.95
C GLN A 22 62.90 11.30 3.75
N LEU A 23 62.79 9.97 3.72
CA LEU A 23 63.88 9.06 3.35
C LEU A 23 63.45 8.24 2.13
N THR A 24 64.14 8.40 1.00
CA THR A 24 63.77 7.74 -0.26
C THR A 24 64.39 6.34 -0.34
N ASP A 25 63.58 5.35 -0.73
CA ASP A 25 64.02 3.97 -0.99
C ASP A 25 64.24 3.70 -2.49
N GLY A 26 63.76 4.59 -3.35
CA GLY A 26 63.89 4.51 -4.81
C GLY A 26 62.58 4.10 -5.49
N ASN A 27 62.53 4.23 -6.82
CA ASN A 27 61.38 3.85 -7.66
C ASN A 27 60.03 4.36 -7.13
N GLY A 28 59.99 5.62 -6.66
CA GLY A 28 58.79 6.26 -6.13
C GLY A 28 58.44 5.91 -4.68
N LEU A 29 59.12 4.95 -4.03
CA LEU A 29 58.92 4.61 -2.62
C LEU A 29 59.78 5.50 -1.71
N TYR A 30 59.17 6.03 -0.66
CA TYR A 30 59.85 6.78 0.39
C TYR A 30 59.12 6.67 1.73
N LEU A 31 59.85 6.93 2.80
CA LEU A 31 59.33 7.07 4.14
C LEU A 31 59.19 8.54 4.48
N LEU A 32 57.96 9.00 4.70
CA LEU A 32 57.65 10.35 5.17
C LEU A 32 57.83 10.42 6.69
N LEU A 33 58.70 11.32 7.14
CA LEU A 33 59.04 11.49 8.56
C LEU A 33 58.06 12.50 9.20
N TYR A 34 57.50 12.14 10.36
CA TYR A 34 56.58 12.99 11.12
C TYR A 34 57.31 13.51 12.36
N VAL A 35 57.27 14.83 12.55
CA VAL A 35 58.17 15.58 13.44
C VAL A 35 57.97 15.27 14.93
N ASN A 36 56.83 14.71 15.36
CA ASN A 36 56.47 14.58 16.78
C ASN A 36 56.03 13.18 17.27
N GLY A 37 56.42 12.07 16.63
CA GLY A 37 56.25 10.78 17.33
C GLY A 37 56.30 9.54 16.47
N GLY A 38 57.47 8.91 16.39
CA GLY A 38 57.76 7.47 16.21
C GLY A 38 57.11 6.66 15.07
N LYS A 39 56.03 7.13 14.45
CA LYS A 39 55.27 6.47 13.39
C LYS A 39 55.51 7.24 12.11
N HIS A 40 56.35 6.70 11.23
CA HIS A 40 56.65 7.29 9.92
C HIS A 40 55.76 6.67 8.85
N GLY A 41 55.35 7.44 7.83
CA GLY A 41 54.42 6.97 6.81
C GLY A 41 55.12 6.48 5.57
N TRP A 42 54.91 5.23 5.17
CA TRP A 42 55.34 4.76 3.85
C TRP A 42 54.47 5.39 2.76
N ARG A 43 55.12 6.03 1.79
CA ARG A 43 54.48 6.69 0.67
C ARG A 43 55.05 6.17 -0.64
N PHE A 44 54.17 6.01 -1.61
CA PHE A 44 54.55 5.61 -2.96
C PHE A 44 53.96 6.60 -3.95
N ASP A 45 54.85 7.31 -4.64
CA ASP A 45 54.52 8.22 -5.73
C ASP A 45 54.49 7.47 -7.05
N TYR A 46 53.42 7.65 -7.82
CA TYR A 46 53.22 7.01 -9.11
C TYR A 46 52.53 7.95 -10.10
N LYS A 47 52.56 7.58 -11.39
CA LYS A 47 51.86 8.29 -12.46
C LYS A 47 50.94 7.31 -13.17
N VAL A 48 49.66 7.63 -13.25
CA VAL A 48 48.66 6.84 -13.98
C VAL A 48 47.82 7.81 -14.81
N GLN A 49 47.58 7.48 -16.09
CA GLN A 49 46.84 8.35 -17.02
C GLN A 49 47.35 9.81 -17.05
N GLY A 50 48.68 9.99 -17.07
CA GLY A 50 49.29 11.32 -17.12
C GLY A 50 49.31 12.10 -15.80
N LYS A 51 48.60 11.65 -14.75
CA LYS A 51 48.49 12.35 -13.46
C LYS A 51 49.38 11.72 -12.39
N ARG A 52 50.18 12.55 -11.71
CA ARG A 52 50.99 12.13 -10.55
C ARG A 52 50.10 12.00 -9.32
N LYS A 53 50.22 10.89 -8.58
CA LYS A 53 49.48 10.60 -7.35
C LYS A 53 50.39 9.96 -6.32
N THR A 54 49.97 9.99 -5.06
CA THR A 54 50.68 9.39 -3.93
C THR A 54 49.72 8.50 -3.15
N ILE A 55 50.14 7.27 -2.85
CA ILE A 55 49.39 6.34 -1.99
C ILE A 55 50.18 6.06 -0.70
N SER A 56 49.47 5.97 0.43
CA SER A 56 50.05 5.50 1.70
C SER A 56 50.08 3.97 1.74
N LEU A 57 51.21 3.37 2.12
CA LEU A 57 51.40 1.92 2.22
C LEU A 57 51.43 1.41 3.68
N GLY A 58 51.13 2.30 4.63
CA GLY A 58 51.08 2.03 6.07
C GLY A 58 52.14 2.83 6.84
N THR A 59 52.29 2.52 8.12
CA THR A 59 53.19 3.25 9.03
C THR A 59 54.28 2.34 9.57
N TYR A 60 55.52 2.80 9.54
CA TYR A 60 56.63 2.15 10.25
C TYR A 60 56.47 2.34 11.77
N PRO A 61 56.78 1.34 12.62
CA PRO A 61 57.32 0.02 12.29
C PRO A 61 56.28 -1.05 11.95
N ALA A 62 54.97 -0.79 12.09
CA ALA A 62 53.91 -1.76 11.82
C ALA A 62 53.94 -2.32 10.38
N THR A 63 54.35 -1.49 9.41
CA THR A 63 54.80 -1.93 8.09
C THR A 63 56.32 -1.85 8.05
N SER A 64 57.00 -2.99 8.00
CA SER A 64 58.45 -3.08 7.82
C SER A 64 58.89 -2.55 6.45
N LEU A 65 60.18 -2.25 6.28
CA LEU A 65 60.74 -1.88 4.98
C LEU A 65 60.49 -2.96 3.91
N SER A 66 60.66 -4.24 4.26
CA SER A 66 60.40 -5.35 3.33
C SER A 66 58.94 -5.40 2.88
N LEU A 67 58.00 -5.22 3.82
CA LEU A 67 56.57 -5.18 3.50
C LEU A 67 56.19 -3.93 2.70
N ALA A 68 56.81 -2.78 2.98
CA ALA A 68 56.61 -1.56 2.20
C ALA A 68 57.08 -1.73 0.75
N ARG A 69 58.24 -2.37 0.53
CA ARG A 69 58.74 -2.72 -0.81
C ARG A 69 57.80 -3.67 -1.54
N ALA A 70 57.31 -4.72 -0.88
CA ALA A 70 56.32 -5.64 -1.46
C ALA A 70 55.03 -4.92 -1.86
N LYS A 71 54.49 -4.06 -0.99
CA LYS A 71 53.30 -3.24 -1.30
C LYS A 71 53.55 -2.24 -2.44
N ALA A 72 54.75 -1.68 -2.54
CA ALA A 72 55.14 -0.79 -3.63
C ALA A 72 55.29 -1.56 -4.97
N ASN A 73 55.80 -2.78 -4.95
CA ASN A 73 55.86 -3.67 -6.12
C ASN A 73 54.44 -3.97 -6.63
N ALA A 74 53.53 -4.40 -5.76
CA ALA A 74 52.14 -4.66 -6.13
C ALA A 74 51.43 -3.41 -6.67
N ALA A 75 51.67 -2.24 -6.07
CA ALA A 75 51.14 -0.98 -6.60
C ALA A 75 51.72 -0.63 -7.98
N ARG A 76 52.99 -0.96 -8.25
CA ARG A 76 53.61 -0.79 -9.57
C ARG A 76 53.01 -1.72 -10.62
N GLU A 77 52.71 -2.97 -10.28
CA GLU A 77 52.03 -3.90 -11.19
C GLU A 77 50.64 -3.38 -11.59
N LEU A 78 49.87 -2.84 -10.64
CA LEU A 78 48.57 -2.21 -10.94
C LEU A 78 48.73 -1.00 -11.88
N VAL A 79 49.73 -0.14 -11.63
CA VAL A 79 50.02 1.02 -12.49
C VAL A 79 50.44 0.57 -13.89
N ALA A 80 51.24 -0.49 -14.02
CA ALA A 80 51.64 -1.07 -15.30
C ALA A 80 50.44 -1.63 -16.09
N ALA A 81 49.44 -2.17 -15.39
CA ALA A 81 48.16 -2.58 -15.96
C ALA A 81 47.19 -1.40 -16.23
N GLY A 82 47.61 -0.14 -16.00
CA GLY A 82 46.78 1.05 -16.19
C GLY A 82 45.73 1.29 -15.09
N ILE A 83 45.77 0.52 -14.00
CA ILE A 83 44.85 0.59 -12.87
C ILE A 83 45.41 1.54 -11.81
N ASP A 84 44.58 2.46 -11.30
CA ASP A 84 44.97 3.34 -10.18
C ASP A 84 44.94 2.57 -8.85
N PRO A 85 46.09 2.36 -8.16
CA PRO A 85 46.15 1.63 -6.88
C PRO A 85 45.27 2.22 -5.77
N SER A 86 45.04 3.55 -5.78
CA SER A 86 44.19 4.19 -4.78
C SER A 86 42.71 3.87 -5.02
N ALA A 87 42.30 3.83 -6.29
CA ALA A 87 40.94 3.46 -6.69
C ALA A 87 40.68 1.96 -6.43
N ASP A 88 41.64 1.08 -6.76
CA ASP A 88 41.56 -0.36 -6.48
C ASP A 88 41.46 -0.66 -4.98
N ARG A 89 42.25 0.03 -4.15
CA ARG A 89 42.11 -0.11 -2.69
C ARG A 89 40.75 0.36 -2.18
N LYS A 90 40.22 1.45 -2.75
CA LYS A 90 38.89 1.97 -2.37
C LYS A 90 37.79 1.00 -2.77
N SER A 91 37.85 0.39 -3.96
CA SER A 91 36.87 -0.58 -4.42
C SER A 91 36.94 -1.88 -3.61
N LYS A 92 38.14 -2.40 -3.31
CA LYS A 92 38.32 -3.57 -2.43
C LYS A 92 37.77 -3.34 -1.02
N LYS A 93 38.08 -2.19 -0.41
CA LYS A 93 37.53 -1.84 0.91
C LYS A 93 36.01 -1.69 0.91
N ALA A 94 35.44 -1.14 -0.17
CA ALA A 94 33.99 -1.06 -0.33
C ALA A 94 33.35 -2.44 -0.50
N ALA A 95 34.00 -3.34 -1.26
CA ALA A 95 33.55 -4.72 -1.42
C ALA A 95 33.60 -5.50 -0.09
N GLU A 96 34.69 -5.40 0.67
CA GLU A 96 34.80 -6.00 2.01
C GLU A 96 33.73 -5.49 2.98
N LYS A 97 33.49 -4.17 2.98
CA LYS A 97 32.43 -3.55 3.79
C LYS A 97 31.05 -4.08 3.39
N LYS A 98 30.78 -4.20 2.09
CA LYS A 98 29.54 -4.76 1.56
C LYS A 98 29.36 -6.21 2.00
N VAL A 99 30.38 -7.06 1.87
CA VAL A 99 30.33 -8.46 2.32
C VAL A 99 29.99 -8.56 3.81
N HIS A 100 30.59 -7.70 4.63
CA HIS A 100 30.32 -7.68 6.07
C HIS A 100 28.91 -7.18 6.41
N GLU A 101 28.39 -6.18 5.68
CA GLU A 101 27.02 -5.69 5.82
C GLU A 101 25.98 -6.73 5.36
N ASP A 102 26.23 -7.37 4.22
CA ASP A 102 25.40 -8.44 3.68
C ASP A 102 25.33 -9.63 4.66
N ALA A 103 26.46 -10.03 5.24
CA ALA A 103 26.50 -11.09 6.25
C ALA A 103 25.66 -10.76 7.50
N LYS A 104 25.66 -9.48 7.93
CA LYS A 104 24.82 -9.02 9.06
C LYS A 104 23.33 -9.08 8.72
N LEU A 105 22.95 -8.69 7.51
CA LEU A 105 21.56 -8.72 7.06
C LEU A 105 21.03 -10.17 6.98
N VAL A 106 21.84 -11.07 6.41
CA VAL A 106 21.51 -12.51 6.36
C VAL A 106 21.34 -13.10 7.75
N ALA A 107 22.25 -12.80 8.68
CA ALA A 107 22.14 -13.26 10.08
C ALA A 107 20.89 -12.73 10.79
N ALA A 108 20.38 -11.55 10.38
CA ALA A 108 19.17 -10.94 10.90
C ALA A 108 17.88 -11.37 10.14
N GLY A 109 17.98 -12.27 9.16
CA GLY A 109 16.86 -12.68 8.31
C GLY A 109 16.30 -11.55 7.43
N LYS A 110 17.11 -10.52 7.15
CA LYS A 110 16.73 -9.36 6.33
C LYS A 110 17.20 -9.52 4.88
N PRO A 111 16.47 -8.96 3.91
CA PRO A 111 16.90 -8.96 2.51
C PRO A 111 18.18 -8.14 2.35
N LEU A 112 19.03 -8.57 1.40
CA LEU A 112 20.26 -7.85 1.06
C LEU A 112 19.95 -6.50 0.40
N ASN A 113 20.82 -5.51 0.62
CA ASN A 113 20.64 -4.18 0.06
C ASN A 113 20.59 -4.21 -1.48
N GLY A 114 19.67 -3.43 -2.07
CA GLY A 114 19.49 -3.34 -3.53
C GLY A 114 18.79 -4.54 -4.17
N THR A 115 18.38 -5.54 -3.39
CA THR A 115 17.50 -6.61 -3.89
C THR A 115 16.07 -6.08 -4.08
N PHE A 116 15.28 -6.77 -4.90
CA PHE A 116 13.89 -6.40 -5.16
C PHE A 116 13.08 -6.32 -3.85
N GLU A 117 13.25 -7.29 -2.94
CA GLU A 117 12.54 -7.29 -1.67
C GLU A 117 12.95 -6.13 -0.76
N ALA A 118 14.26 -5.84 -0.64
CA ALA A 118 14.72 -4.72 0.18
C ALA A 118 14.12 -3.39 -0.32
N VAL A 119 14.18 -3.16 -1.64
CA VAL A 119 13.63 -1.96 -2.26
C VAL A 119 12.10 -1.90 -2.15
N ALA A 120 11.42 -3.05 -2.25
CA ALA A 120 9.98 -3.12 -2.05
C ALA A 120 9.57 -2.77 -0.61
N ARG A 121 10.35 -3.19 0.39
CA ARG A 121 10.08 -2.83 1.79
C ARG A 121 10.35 -1.35 2.05
N GLU A 122 11.42 -0.78 1.50
CA GLU A 122 11.67 0.68 1.56
C GLU A 122 10.54 1.49 0.90
N TRP A 123 10.12 1.08 -0.30
CA TRP A 123 8.97 1.67 -0.98
C TRP A 123 7.70 1.58 -0.13
N PHE A 124 7.48 0.44 0.53
CA PHE A 124 6.32 0.22 1.39
C PHE A 124 6.32 1.13 2.62
N GLU A 125 7.46 1.36 3.26
CA GLU A 125 7.58 2.31 4.39
C GLU A 125 7.21 3.74 3.98
N VAL A 126 7.59 4.15 2.77
CA VAL A 126 7.24 5.49 2.26
C VAL A 126 5.75 5.61 1.91
N ARG A 127 5.15 4.57 1.34
CA ARG A 127 3.78 4.64 0.80
C ARG A 127 2.69 4.22 1.77
N SER A 128 2.98 3.29 2.68
CA SER A 128 2.00 2.74 3.63
C SER A 128 1.35 3.80 4.55
N PRO A 129 2.01 4.91 4.94
CA PRO A 129 1.36 5.97 5.69
C PRO A 129 0.23 6.65 4.90
N GLU A 130 0.20 6.61 3.57
CA GLU A 130 -0.90 7.20 2.80
C GLU A 130 -2.15 6.33 2.78
N TRP A 131 -2.04 5.09 3.27
CA TRP A 131 -3.08 4.07 3.16
C TRP A 131 -3.75 3.76 4.49
N ALA A 132 -4.94 3.16 4.42
CA ALA A 132 -5.53 2.51 5.57
C ALA A 132 -4.69 1.27 5.95
N ALA A 133 -4.46 1.06 7.26
CA ALA A 133 -3.61 -0.03 7.76
C ALA A 133 -3.94 -1.41 7.16
N LYS A 134 -5.23 -1.77 7.09
CA LYS A 134 -5.70 -3.03 6.49
C LYS A 134 -5.38 -3.15 4.99
N TYR A 135 -5.31 -2.03 4.26
CA TYR A 135 -4.91 -2.05 2.86
C TYR A 135 -3.40 -2.22 2.72
N ALA A 136 -2.61 -1.51 3.55
CA ALA A 136 -1.16 -1.67 3.60
C ALA A 136 -0.77 -3.12 3.88
N GLU A 137 -1.37 -3.76 4.89
CA GLU A 137 -1.17 -5.18 5.21
C GLU A 137 -1.43 -6.10 4.00
N LYS A 138 -2.52 -5.85 3.25
CA LYS A 138 -2.85 -6.63 2.05
C LYS A 138 -1.83 -6.45 0.92
N VAL A 139 -1.29 -5.25 0.76
CA VAL A 139 -0.25 -4.98 -0.25
C VAL A 139 1.01 -5.75 0.09
N LEU A 140 1.51 -5.63 1.34
CA LEU A 140 2.72 -6.31 1.76
C LEU A 140 2.57 -7.84 1.72
N ARG A 141 1.47 -8.36 2.28
CA ARG A 141 1.18 -9.80 2.28
C ARG A 141 1.13 -10.40 0.87
N ARG A 142 0.60 -9.66 -0.11
CA ARG A 142 0.61 -10.09 -1.51
C ARG A 142 2.04 -10.19 -2.05
N LEU A 143 2.89 -9.21 -1.76
CA LEU A 143 4.30 -9.25 -2.18
C LEU A 143 5.04 -10.43 -1.53
N GLU A 144 4.85 -10.63 -0.22
CA GLU A 144 5.47 -11.72 0.55
C GLU A 144 5.02 -13.10 0.09
N ALA A 145 3.73 -13.28 -0.22
CA ALA A 145 3.19 -14.56 -0.63
C ALA A 145 3.51 -14.89 -2.10
N ASP A 146 3.48 -13.89 -2.99
CA ASP A 146 3.38 -14.14 -4.43
C ASP A 146 4.57 -13.61 -5.24
N VAL A 147 5.37 -12.68 -4.72
CA VAL A 147 6.43 -12.00 -5.48
C VAL A 147 7.83 -12.28 -4.92
N PHE A 148 8.04 -12.02 -3.62
CA PHE A 148 9.34 -12.21 -2.96
C PHE A 148 9.89 -13.63 -3.08
N PRO A 149 9.09 -14.71 -3.00
CA PRO A 149 9.60 -16.07 -3.15
C PRO A 149 10.23 -16.38 -4.51
N HIS A 150 10.05 -15.52 -5.51
CA HIS A 150 10.50 -15.76 -6.88
C HIS A 150 11.56 -14.76 -7.36
N ILE A 151 11.41 -13.48 -7.02
CA ILE A 151 12.34 -12.43 -7.47
C ILE A 151 12.89 -11.58 -6.32
N GLY A 152 12.48 -11.84 -5.06
CA GLY A 152 12.82 -11.00 -3.91
C GLY A 152 14.32 -10.83 -3.69
N ILE A 153 15.10 -11.91 -3.85
CA ILE A 153 16.57 -11.90 -3.68
C ILE A 153 17.35 -11.34 -4.87
N ARG A 154 16.70 -11.11 -6.01
CA ARG A 154 17.36 -10.61 -7.23
C ARG A 154 17.72 -9.14 -7.03
N PRO A 155 18.91 -8.67 -7.47
CA PRO A 155 19.17 -7.23 -7.57
C PRO A 155 18.08 -6.57 -8.41
N VAL A 156 17.50 -5.48 -7.91
CA VAL A 156 16.32 -4.86 -8.55
C VAL A 156 16.60 -4.43 -10.00
N GLY A 157 17.82 -3.96 -10.29
CA GLY A 157 18.25 -3.55 -11.63
C GLY A 157 18.44 -4.70 -12.61
N ASP A 158 18.56 -5.94 -12.12
CA ASP A 158 18.79 -7.15 -12.92
C ASP A 158 17.51 -7.98 -13.14
N VAL A 159 16.39 -7.58 -12.54
CA VAL A 159 15.09 -8.23 -12.79
C VAL A 159 14.60 -7.86 -14.18
N THR A 160 14.30 -8.86 -14.98
CA THR A 160 13.86 -8.69 -16.37
C THR A 160 12.33 -8.75 -16.50
N ALA A 161 11.79 -8.17 -17.58
CA ALA A 161 10.37 -8.22 -17.88
C ALA A 161 9.82 -9.67 -18.03
N PRO A 162 10.52 -10.61 -18.70
CA PRO A 162 10.09 -12.01 -18.75
C PRO A 162 10.05 -12.70 -17.38
N GLU A 163 11.04 -12.46 -16.51
CA GLU A 163 11.05 -13.00 -15.15
C GLU A 163 9.83 -12.50 -14.35
N LEU A 164 9.56 -11.19 -14.39
CA LEU A 164 8.40 -10.62 -13.73
C LEU A 164 7.08 -11.16 -14.31
N LEU A 165 6.97 -11.29 -15.64
CA LEU A 165 5.78 -11.84 -16.27
C LEU A 165 5.52 -13.29 -15.83
N ALA A 166 6.56 -14.10 -15.68
CA ALA A 166 6.44 -15.48 -15.18
C ALA A 166 5.88 -15.51 -13.75
N VAL A 167 6.31 -14.60 -12.88
CA VAL A 167 5.75 -14.43 -11.52
C VAL A 167 4.27 -14.08 -11.57
N LEU A 168 3.91 -13.07 -12.38
CA LEU A 168 2.52 -12.62 -12.49
C LEU A 168 1.60 -13.70 -13.08
N ARG A 169 2.08 -14.48 -14.05
CA ARG A 169 1.35 -15.63 -14.62
C ARG A 169 1.09 -16.71 -13.58
N ARG A 170 2.05 -17.02 -12.69
CA ARG A 170 1.80 -17.97 -11.58
C ARG A 170 0.63 -17.55 -10.70
N ILE A 171 0.51 -16.25 -10.40
CA ILE A 171 -0.62 -15.71 -9.62
C ILE A 171 -1.91 -15.92 -10.40
N GLU A 172 -1.89 -15.59 -11.68
CA GLU A 172 -3.04 -15.71 -12.58
C GLU A 172 -3.50 -17.15 -12.79
N ASP A 173 -2.57 -18.10 -12.92
CA ASP A 173 -2.83 -19.53 -13.16
C ASP A 173 -3.52 -20.21 -11.96
N ARG A 174 -3.40 -19.64 -10.76
CA ARG A 174 -4.22 -20.02 -9.59
C ARG A 174 -5.68 -19.55 -9.70
N GLY A 175 -6.04 -18.81 -10.74
CA GLY A 175 -7.39 -18.27 -10.97
C GLY A 175 -7.67 -16.92 -10.30
N VAL A 176 -6.70 -16.33 -9.58
CA VAL A 176 -6.85 -15.04 -8.88
C VAL A 176 -6.36 -13.86 -9.71
N ILE A 177 -7.05 -13.63 -10.84
CA ILE A 177 -6.64 -12.66 -11.87
C ILE A 177 -6.51 -11.23 -11.31
N GLU A 178 -7.47 -10.76 -10.50
CA GLU A 178 -7.38 -9.44 -9.85
C GLU A 178 -6.12 -9.30 -8.99
N THR A 179 -5.73 -10.35 -8.26
CA THR A 179 -4.51 -10.34 -7.43
C THR A 179 -3.27 -10.19 -8.31
N ALA A 180 -3.24 -10.81 -9.49
CA ALA A 180 -2.13 -10.66 -10.44
C ALA A 180 -1.99 -9.22 -10.94
N HIS A 181 -3.10 -8.58 -11.32
CA HIS A 181 -3.10 -7.16 -11.73
C HIS A 181 -2.64 -6.24 -10.59
N ARG A 182 -3.06 -6.52 -9.35
CA ARG A 182 -2.61 -5.74 -8.20
C ARG A 182 -1.14 -5.97 -7.84
N ALA A 183 -0.63 -7.18 -8.02
CA ALA A 183 0.79 -7.47 -7.86
C ALA A 183 1.61 -6.73 -8.93
N HIS A 184 1.16 -6.74 -10.18
CA HIS A 184 1.74 -5.98 -11.29
C HIS A 184 1.80 -4.47 -10.97
N GLU A 185 0.70 -3.89 -10.50
CA GLU A 185 0.63 -2.47 -10.12
C GLU A 185 1.65 -2.13 -9.01
N SER A 186 1.75 -2.98 -7.97
CA SER A 186 2.75 -2.81 -6.92
C SER A 186 4.18 -2.93 -7.45
N CYS A 187 4.46 -3.93 -8.30
CA CYS A 187 5.80 -4.10 -8.90
C CYS A 187 6.21 -2.88 -9.74
N SER A 188 5.30 -2.34 -10.57
CA SER A 188 5.57 -1.11 -11.33
C SER A 188 5.89 0.07 -10.42
N GLN A 189 5.19 0.22 -9.29
CA GLN A 189 5.48 1.28 -8.32
C GLN A 189 6.85 1.09 -7.65
N ILE A 190 7.21 -0.15 -7.31
CA ILE A 190 8.52 -0.51 -6.75
C ILE A 190 9.65 -0.22 -7.74
N PHE A 191 9.51 -0.59 -9.02
CA PHE A 191 10.53 -0.26 -10.01
C PHE A 191 10.67 1.24 -10.24
N ARG A 192 9.57 2.00 -10.27
CA ARG A 192 9.65 3.47 -10.36
C ARG A 192 10.35 4.08 -9.15
N PHE A 193 10.13 3.54 -7.95
CA PHE A 193 10.88 3.92 -6.75
C PHE A 193 12.37 3.59 -6.90
N ALA A 194 12.70 2.39 -7.37
CA ALA A 194 14.08 1.96 -7.63
C ALA A 194 14.81 2.86 -8.65
N VAL A 195 14.11 3.31 -9.69
CA VAL A 195 14.64 4.28 -10.67
C VAL A 195 14.96 5.61 -10.00
N GLY A 196 14.04 6.13 -9.17
CA GLY A 196 14.28 7.36 -8.40
C GLY A 196 15.46 7.25 -7.44
N ALA A 197 15.70 6.06 -6.89
CA ALA A 197 16.85 5.75 -6.03
C ALA A 197 18.15 5.44 -6.81
N GLY A 198 18.14 5.44 -8.14
CA GLY A 198 19.29 5.11 -8.98
C GLY A 198 19.69 3.63 -8.99
N LEU A 199 18.81 2.73 -8.52
CA LEU A 199 19.04 1.28 -8.41
C LEU A 199 18.58 0.50 -9.65
N ALA A 200 17.73 1.10 -10.48
CA ALA A 200 17.23 0.52 -11.73
C ALA A 200 17.25 1.56 -12.85
N LYS A 201 17.37 1.11 -14.10
CA LYS A 201 17.35 1.98 -15.29
C LYS A 201 15.93 2.28 -15.79
N GLY A 202 14.95 1.45 -15.43
CA GLY A 202 13.58 1.59 -15.90
C GLY A 202 12.59 0.70 -15.16
N ASP A 203 11.31 0.93 -15.43
CA ASP A 203 10.21 0.08 -14.96
C ASP A 203 9.94 -1.05 -15.94
N VAL A 204 10.42 -2.26 -15.60
CA VAL A 204 10.24 -3.47 -16.42
C VAL A 204 8.80 -3.99 -16.39
N ALA A 205 7.96 -3.54 -15.45
CA ALA A 205 6.56 -3.91 -15.39
C ALA A 205 5.69 -3.11 -16.38
N ARG A 206 6.17 -1.94 -16.84
CA ARG A 206 5.39 -0.98 -17.63
C ARG A 206 4.67 -1.63 -18.82
N ASP A 207 5.41 -2.40 -19.61
CA ASP A 207 4.93 -2.97 -20.88
C ASP A 207 4.27 -4.36 -20.69
N LEU A 208 4.18 -4.85 -19.46
CA LEU A 208 3.45 -6.07 -19.14
C LEU A 208 1.94 -5.84 -19.02
N LYS A 209 1.51 -4.58 -19.02
CA LYS A 209 0.10 -4.18 -18.94
C LYS A 209 -0.65 -4.66 -20.19
N GLY A 210 -1.46 -5.70 -20.04
CA GLY A 210 -2.23 -6.31 -21.13
C GLY A 210 -1.79 -7.73 -21.49
N LEU A 211 -0.68 -8.21 -20.95
CA LEU A 211 -0.22 -9.61 -21.12
C LEU A 211 -0.88 -10.58 -20.12
N LEU A 212 -1.62 -10.04 -19.15
CA LEU A 212 -2.47 -10.78 -18.22
C LEU A 212 -3.90 -10.82 -18.76
N ARG A 213 -4.59 -11.94 -18.52
CA ARG A 213 -6.03 -12.10 -18.71
C ARG A 213 -6.78 -10.95 -18.03
N LYS A 214 -7.82 -10.46 -18.70
CA LYS A 214 -8.70 -9.45 -18.12
C LYS A 214 -9.59 -10.09 -17.05
N PRO A 215 -9.66 -9.54 -15.83
CA PRO A 215 -10.65 -9.96 -14.86
C PRO A 215 -12.06 -9.79 -15.43
N ARG A 216 -12.93 -10.77 -15.22
CA ARG A 216 -14.36 -10.60 -15.49
C ARG A 216 -14.97 -9.84 -14.33
N THR A 217 -15.41 -8.60 -14.58
CA THR A 217 -16.16 -7.83 -13.59
C THR A 217 -17.46 -8.56 -13.27
N ARG A 218 -17.60 -9.05 -12.04
CA ARG A 218 -18.88 -9.54 -11.52
C ARG A 218 -19.50 -8.45 -10.66
N HIS A 219 -20.65 -7.95 -11.08
CA HIS A 219 -21.45 -7.06 -10.24
C HIS A 219 -22.07 -7.86 -9.10
N PHE A 220 -22.28 -7.21 -7.95
CA PHE A 220 -22.95 -7.87 -6.83
C PHE A 220 -24.39 -8.20 -7.22
N PRO A 221 -24.85 -9.45 -6.98
CA PRO A 221 -26.23 -9.83 -7.24
C PRO A 221 -27.23 -8.96 -6.49
N ALA A 222 -28.29 -8.59 -7.19
CA ALA A 222 -29.33 -7.68 -6.73
C ALA A 222 -30.68 -8.11 -7.32
N ILE A 223 -31.73 -8.08 -6.50
CA ILE A 223 -33.09 -8.36 -6.96
C ILE A 223 -33.66 -7.08 -7.56
N LEU A 224 -34.02 -7.14 -8.85
CA LEU A 224 -34.62 -6.02 -9.59
C LEU A 224 -36.10 -6.25 -9.90
N CYS A 225 -36.61 -7.48 -9.71
CA CYS A 225 -38.03 -7.76 -9.88
C CYS A 225 -38.81 -7.28 -8.64
N PRO A 226 -39.79 -6.37 -8.76
CA PRO A 226 -40.56 -5.87 -7.61
C PRO A 226 -41.27 -6.98 -6.82
N LYS A 227 -41.87 -7.96 -7.51
CA LYS A 227 -42.54 -9.10 -6.89
C LYS A 227 -41.59 -9.88 -5.97
N ARG A 228 -40.41 -10.24 -6.51
CA ARG A 228 -39.38 -10.98 -5.77
C ARG A 228 -38.77 -10.14 -4.65
N LEU A 229 -38.62 -8.83 -4.85
CA LEU A 229 -38.20 -7.91 -3.79
C LEU A 229 -39.23 -7.88 -2.64
N GLY A 230 -40.53 -7.86 -2.95
CA GLY A 230 -41.59 -7.95 -1.96
C GLY A 230 -41.53 -9.24 -1.13
N GLU A 231 -41.24 -10.39 -1.77
CA GLU A 231 -41.01 -11.66 -1.09
C GLU A 231 -39.82 -11.59 -0.12
N LEU A 232 -38.70 -11.00 -0.56
CA LEU A 232 -37.54 -10.76 0.30
C LEU A 232 -37.88 -9.88 1.49
N LEU A 233 -38.61 -8.78 1.28
CA LEU A 233 -38.97 -7.85 2.34
C LEU A 233 -39.88 -8.51 3.39
N ARG A 234 -40.80 -9.39 2.97
CA ARG A 234 -41.61 -10.20 3.90
C ARG A 234 -40.76 -11.19 4.68
N ALA A 235 -39.80 -11.84 4.02
CA ALA A 235 -38.87 -12.75 4.70
C ALA A 235 -38.02 -12.01 5.75
N CYS A 236 -37.49 -10.83 5.42
CA CYS A 236 -36.74 -9.98 6.36
C CYS A 236 -37.58 -9.59 7.59
N ASP A 237 -38.85 -9.24 7.38
CA ASP A 237 -39.79 -8.85 8.44
C ASP A 237 -40.12 -10.02 9.38
N GLY A 238 -40.31 -11.22 8.81
CA GLY A 238 -40.51 -12.48 9.52
C GLY A 238 -39.23 -13.13 10.06
N TYR A 239 -38.06 -12.51 9.91
CA TYR A 239 -36.79 -13.09 10.33
C TYR A 239 -36.76 -13.31 11.85
N VAL A 240 -36.53 -14.56 12.26
CA VAL A 240 -36.36 -14.95 13.66
C VAL A 240 -34.88 -14.89 14.02
N GLY A 241 -34.49 -13.88 14.78
CA GLY A 241 -33.13 -13.69 15.27
C GLY A 241 -33.05 -12.49 16.21
N THR A 242 -31.84 -12.01 16.50
CA THR A 242 -31.65 -10.91 17.45
C THR A 242 -32.25 -9.60 16.91
N HIS A 243 -32.73 -8.73 17.81
CA HIS A 243 -33.31 -7.43 17.46
C HIS A 243 -32.36 -6.58 16.59
N VAL A 244 -31.05 -6.68 16.84
CA VAL A 244 -30.02 -5.99 16.05
C VAL A 244 -30.01 -6.45 14.59
N VAL A 245 -30.06 -7.77 14.35
CA VAL A 245 -30.04 -8.33 12.99
C VAL A 245 -31.34 -8.01 12.27
N ARG A 246 -32.49 -8.11 12.96
CA ARG A 246 -33.80 -7.72 12.40
C ARG A 246 -33.81 -6.26 11.96
N ALA A 247 -33.35 -5.34 12.82
CA ALA A 247 -33.24 -3.93 12.46
C ALA A 247 -32.29 -3.69 11.27
N ALA A 248 -31.15 -4.40 11.21
CA ALA A 248 -30.23 -4.29 10.08
C ALA A 248 -30.85 -4.77 8.76
N LEU A 249 -31.63 -5.86 8.78
CA LEU A 249 -32.34 -6.38 7.60
C LEU A 249 -33.44 -5.43 7.12
N SER A 250 -34.13 -4.73 8.03
CA SER A 250 -35.13 -3.72 7.68
C SER A 250 -34.50 -2.45 7.10
N LEU A 251 -33.36 -2.01 7.65
CA LEU A 251 -32.73 -0.75 7.26
C LEU A 251 -31.83 -0.87 6.02
N ALA A 252 -31.18 -2.02 5.79
CA ALA A 252 -30.27 -2.23 4.66
C ALA A 252 -30.89 -1.94 3.28
N PRO A 253 -32.09 -2.45 2.92
CA PRO A 253 -32.73 -2.12 1.64
C PRO A 253 -33.20 -0.65 1.56
N MET A 254 -33.42 -0.02 2.71
CA MET A 254 -34.05 1.30 2.79
C MET A 254 -33.06 2.47 2.72
N LEU A 255 -31.88 2.34 3.33
CA LEU A 255 -30.98 3.48 3.55
C LEU A 255 -29.92 3.70 2.47
N LEU A 256 -29.77 2.75 1.54
CA LEU A 256 -28.78 2.79 0.45
C LEU A 256 -27.34 2.89 0.97
N LEU A 257 -27.06 2.52 2.22
CA LEU A 257 -25.72 2.59 2.79
C LEU A 257 -24.86 1.39 2.39
N ARG A 258 -23.53 1.58 2.40
CA ARG A 258 -22.62 0.44 2.28
C ARG A 258 -22.78 -0.45 3.51
N PRO A 259 -22.66 -1.78 3.39
CA PRO A 259 -22.73 -2.67 4.56
C PRO A 259 -21.75 -2.30 5.68
N GLY A 260 -20.56 -1.79 5.31
CA GLY A 260 -19.57 -1.26 6.25
C GLY A 260 -20.01 0.01 6.97
N GLU A 261 -20.72 0.92 6.30
CA GLU A 261 -21.27 2.13 6.92
C GLU A 261 -22.38 1.74 7.90
N LEU A 262 -23.31 0.87 7.47
CA LEU A 262 -24.42 0.40 8.29
C LEU A 262 -23.94 -0.28 9.57
N ARG A 263 -23.11 -1.32 9.48
CA ARG A 263 -22.73 -2.14 10.64
C ARG A 263 -21.91 -1.40 11.70
N HIS A 264 -21.25 -0.29 11.33
CA HIS A 264 -20.43 0.50 12.25
C HIS A 264 -21.21 1.69 12.83
N ALA A 265 -22.48 1.90 12.46
CA ALA A 265 -23.29 3.02 12.90
C ALA A 265 -23.17 3.29 14.40
N ARG A 266 -23.01 4.55 14.76
CA ARG A 266 -22.95 5.01 16.15
C ARG A 266 -24.17 5.85 16.48
N TRP A 267 -24.62 5.79 17.73
CA TRP A 267 -25.81 6.54 18.16
C TRP A 267 -25.59 8.05 18.15
N ASP A 268 -24.36 8.51 18.40
CA ASP A 268 -23.97 9.93 18.34
C ASP A 268 -24.05 10.55 16.93
N GLU A 269 -24.08 9.71 15.88
CA GLU A 269 -24.23 10.14 14.49
C GLU A 269 -25.69 10.34 14.06
N ILE A 270 -26.65 9.86 14.86
CA ILE A 270 -28.06 9.76 14.47
C ILE A 270 -28.90 10.73 15.31
N ASN A 271 -29.51 11.69 14.64
CA ASN A 271 -30.52 12.55 15.23
C ASN A 271 -31.92 12.08 14.82
N LEU A 272 -32.61 11.40 15.74
CA LEU A 272 -33.96 10.87 15.54
C LEU A 272 -35.06 11.95 15.55
N ASN A 273 -34.76 13.17 16.01
CA ASN A 273 -35.70 14.30 15.99
C ASN A 273 -35.68 14.99 14.63
N THR A 274 -34.49 15.22 14.07
CA THR A 274 -34.32 15.80 12.72
C THR A 274 -34.31 14.75 11.61
N ALA A 275 -34.52 13.47 11.96
CA ALA A 275 -34.54 12.33 11.06
C ALA A 275 -33.33 12.31 10.12
N THR A 276 -32.13 12.48 10.69
CA THR A 276 -30.89 12.60 9.92
C THR A 276 -29.78 11.77 10.57
N TRP A 277 -29.04 11.03 9.75
CA TRP A 277 -27.80 10.36 10.15
C TRP A 277 -26.61 10.98 9.42
N THR A 278 -25.65 11.52 10.17
CA THR A 278 -24.45 12.15 9.64
C THR A 278 -23.25 11.22 9.80
N ILE A 279 -22.80 10.60 8.72
CA ILE A 279 -21.63 9.71 8.72
C ILE A 279 -20.35 10.54 8.56
N PRO A 280 -19.42 10.56 9.52
CA PRO A 280 -18.18 11.30 9.42
C PRO A 280 -17.30 10.86 8.24
N GLY A 281 -16.52 11.79 7.68
CA GLY A 281 -15.61 11.53 6.57
C GLY A 281 -14.62 10.38 6.85
N GLU A 282 -14.16 10.27 8.09
CA GLU A 282 -13.22 9.24 8.56
C GLU A 282 -13.73 7.80 8.36
N ARG A 283 -15.05 7.63 8.45
CA ARG A 283 -15.74 6.35 8.28
C ARG A 283 -16.15 6.08 6.84
N MET A 284 -16.10 7.08 5.98
CA MET A 284 -16.43 6.91 4.56
C MET A 284 -15.33 6.12 3.85
N LYS A 285 -15.72 5.38 2.81
CA LYS A 285 -14.77 4.68 1.94
C LYS A 285 -14.06 5.68 1.01
N ARG A 286 -13.02 6.32 1.52
CA ARG A 286 -12.13 7.26 0.83
C ARG A 286 -10.66 6.93 1.11
N GLU A 287 -9.76 7.54 0.34
CA GLU A 287 -8.32 7.57 0.64
C GLU A 287 -8.06 8.31 1.96
N ARG A 288 -6.86 8.15 2.56
CA ARG A 288 -6.58 8.66 3.91
C ARG A 288 -6.84 10.16 4.03
N GLU A 289 -6.42 10.96 3.05
CA GLU A 289 -6.70 12.40 3.02
C GLU A 289 -8.20 12.69 2.96
N GLY A 290 -8.94 12.00 2.08
CA GLY A 290 -10.39 12.14 1.97
C GLY A 290 -11.17 11.64 3.20
N LYS A 291 -10.54 10.85 4.07
CA LYS A 291 -11.08 10.47 5.38
C LYS A 291 -10.86 11.56 6.42
N LEU A 292 -9.69 12.18 6.43
CA LEU A 292 -9.33 13.24 7.38
C LEU A 292 -10.04 14.56 7.07
N ASN A 293 -10.09 14.94 5.79
CA ASN A 293 -10.53 16.26 5.34
C ASN A 293 -11.85 16.24 4.55
N GLY A 294 -12.44 15.06 4.35
CA GLY A 294 -13.63 14.92 3.51
C GLY A 294 -14.91 15.29 4.24
N MET A 295 -15.83 15.94 3.53
CA MET A 295 -17.17 16.28 4.03
C MET A 295 -17.93 15.03 4.51
N PRO A 296 -18.71 15.14 5.60
CA PRO A 296 -19.54 14.05 6.09
C PRO A 296 -20.62 13.68 5.08
N HIS A 297 -21.09 12.44 5.15
CA HIS A 297 -22.24 12.00 4.37
C HIS A 297 -23.51 12.08 5.20
N ILE A 298 -24.35 13.07 4.86
CA ILE A 298 -25.66 13.26 5.48
C ILE A 298 -26.66 12.31 4.82
N VAL A 299 -27.36 11.51 5.61
CA VAL A 299 -28.31 10.47 5.19
C VAL A 299 -29.68 10.81 5.78
N PRO A 300 -30.63 11.30 4.95
CA PRO A 300 -32.01 11.49 5.39
C PRO A 300 -32.67 10.17 5.78
N LEU A 301 -33.34 10.15 6.94
CA LEU A 301 -34.03 8.97 7.45
C LEU A 301 -35.54 9.09 7.16
N PRO A 302 -36.13 8.17 6.39
CA PRO A 302 -37.59 8.12 6.25
C PRO A 302 -38.25 7.69 7.57
N ARG A 303 -39.54 7.95 7.71
CA ARG A 303 -40.29 7.66 8.95
C ARG A 303 -40.15 6.20 9.41
N GLN A 304 -40.19 5.26 8.48
CA GLN A 304 -40.02 3.83 8.75
C GLN A 304 -38.64 3.51 9.34
N ALA A 305 -37.58 4.16 8.87
CA ALA A 305 -36.23 3.98 9.43
C ALA A 305 -36.13 4.56 10.85
N VAL A 306 -36.71 5.74 11.07
CA VAL A 306 -36.76 6.35 12.42
C VAL A 306 -37.50 5.45 13.40
N GLN A 307 -38.60 4.82 12.98
CA GLN A 307 -39.34 3.88 13.81
C GLN A 307 -38.46 2.68 14.20
N VAL A 308 -37.82 2.01 13.24
CA VAL A 308 -36.92 0.87 13.51
C VAL A 308 -35.79 1.25 14.47
N LEU A 309 -35.21 2.44 14.29
CA LEU A 309 -34.16 2.93 15.20
C LEU A 309 -34.69 3.24 16.60
N ARG A 310 -35.89 3.83 16.73
CA ARG A 310 -36.53 4.06 18.04
C ARG A 310 -36.84 2.76 18.77
N GLU A 311 -37.28 1.73 18.07
CA GLU A 311 -37.53 0.39 18.63
C GLU A 311 -36.22 -0.30 19.07
N LEU A 312 -35.12 -0.06 18.35
CA LEU A 312 -33.81 -0.62 18.67
C LEU A 312 -33.09 0.14 19.82
N HIS A 313 -33.39 1.43 20.00
CA HIS A 313 -32.69 2.29 20.95
C HIS A 313 -32.78 1.81 22.42
N PRO A 314 -33.91 1.33 22.95
CA PRO A 314 -33.96 0.74 24.31
C PRO A 314 -32.99 -0.43 24.53
N ILE A 315 -32.63 -1.15 23.46
CA ILE A 315 -31.78 -2.34 23.52
C ILE A 315 -30.30 -1.96 23.39
N THR A 316 -29.98 -0.99 22.53
CA THR A 316 -28.60 -0.66 22.15
C THR A 316 -28.11 0.74 22.49
N GLY A 317 -29.00 1.67 22.80
CA GLY A 317 -28.72 3.10 23.01
C GLY A 317 -27.86 3.43 24.24
N ARG A 318 -27.66 2.48 25.16
CA ARG A 318 -26.70 2.64 26.27
C ARG A 318 -25.24 2.51 25.80
N GLY A 319 -25.00 1.86 24.67
CA GLY A 319 -23.68 1.70 24.08
C GLY A 319 -23.45 2.69 22.94
N GLU A 320 -22.24 2.68 22.41
CA GLU A 320 -21.86 3.54 21.28
C GLU A 320 -22.49 3.07 19.96
N LEU A 321 -22.49 1.76 19.71
CA LEU A 321 -22.87 1.17 18.43
C LEU A 321 -24.37 0.85 18.34
N VAL A 322 -24.99 1.26 17.24
CA VAL A 322 -26.37 0.90 16.86
C VAL A 322 -26.46 -0.60 16.56
N PHE A 323 -25.50 -1.12 15.79
CA PHE A 323 -25.45 -2.53 15.39
C PHE A 323 -24.25 -3.25 16.04
N ARG A 324 -24.32 -3.41 17.36
CA ARG A 324 -23.30 -4.14 18.13
C ARG A 324 -23.34 -5.66 17.86
N GLY A 325 -22.21 -6.34 18.06
CA GLY A 325 -22.14 -7.80 18.02
C GLY A 325 -22.70 -8.43 19.29
N GLU A 326 -23.41 -9.55 19.16
CA GLU A 326 -24.10 -10.22 20.28
C GLU A 326 -23.17 -10.64 21.42
N ARG A 327 -22.00 -11.21 21.08
CA ARG A 327 -21.03 -11.70 22.08
C ARG A 327 -20.15 -10.58 22.66
N HIS A 328 -19.94 -9.52 21.89
CA HIS A 328 -19.02 -8.44 22.23
C HIS A 328 -19.64 -7.11 21.86
N HIS A 329 -20.29 -6.47 22.83
CA HIS A 329 -21.05 -5.24 22.62
C HIS A 329 -20.20 -4.02 22.19
N HIS A 330 -18.88 -4.06 22.40
CA HIS A 330 -17.92 -3.04 21.96
C HIS A 330 -17.48 -3.22 20.50
N ARG A 331 -17.88 -4.31 19.83
CA ARG A 331 -17.57 -4.56 18.43
C ARG A 331 -18.83 -4.45 17.58
N PRO A 332 -18.72 -4.01 16.32
CA PRO A 332 -19.84 -4.04 15.39
C PRO A 332 -20.22 -5.49 15.04
N MET A 333 -21.51 -5.72 14.79
CA MET A 333 -22.05 -6.93 14.16
C MET A 333 -21.17 -7.35 12.97
N SER A 334 -20.89 -8.65 12.75
CA SER A 334 -19.99 -9.13 11.69
C SER A 334 -20.41 -8.68 10.28
N GLU A 335 -19.45 -8.48 9.37
CA GLU A 335 -19.71 -8.10 7.97
C GLU A 335 -20.55 -9.12 7.21
N ASN A 336 -20.49 -10.39 7.62
CA ASN A 336 -21.23 -11.47 7.00
C ASN A 336 -22.64 -11.65 7.57
N THR A 337 -23.01 -10.96 8.66
CA THR A 337 -24.26 -11.24 9.39
C THR A 337 -25.49 -11.07 8.51
N VAL A 338 -25.59 -9.95 7.78
CA VAL A 338 -26.71 -9.70 6.86
C VAL A 338 -26.75 -10.75 5.75
N ASN A 339 -25.61 -11.07 5.13
CA ASN A 339 -25.56 -12.10 4.09
C ASN A 339 -25.94 -13.47 4.63
N ALA A 340 -25.47 -13.85 5.82
CA ALA A 340 -25.81 -15.12 6.46
C ALA A 340 -27.30 -15.22 6.77
N ALA A 341 -27.92 -14.13 7.25
CA ALA A 341 -29.36 -14.08 7.45
C ALA A 341 -30.14 -14.20 6.12
N LEU A 342 -29.69 -13.54 5.04
CA LEU A 342 -30.28 -13.70 3.71
C LEU A 342 -30.23 -15.17 3.23
N ARG A 343 -29.11 -15.86 3.47
CA ARG A 343 -28.96 -17.30 3.17
C ARG A 343 -29.96 -18.13 3.96
N ALA A 344 -30.06 -17.88 5.26
CA ALA A 344 -30.97 -18.61 6.15
C ALA A 344 -32.44 -18.42 5.76
N MET A 345 -32.80 -17.28 5.16
CA MET A 345 -34.14 -17.01 4.62
C MET A 345 -34.38 -17.60 3.21
N GLY A 346 -33.41 -18.34 2.65
CA GLY A 346 -33.55 -19.00 1.35
C GLY A 346 -33.18 -18.16 0.14
N PHE A 347 -32.49 -17.02 0.31
CA PHE A 347 -32.07 -16.16 -0.80
C PHE A 347 -30.61 -16.43 -1.21
N GLY A 348 -30.39 -16.78 -2.49
CA GLY A 348 -29.12 -17.25 -3.08
C GLY A 348 -28.00 -16.20 -3.19
N ALA A 349 -26.74 -16.63 -3.35
CA ALA A 349 -25.52 -15.77 -3.33
C ALA A 349 -25.30 -15.06 -4.64
N ASP A 350 -25.82 -15.72 -5.65
CA ASP A 350 -26.13 -15.34 -7.01
C ASP A 350 -27.43 -14.52 -7.15
N GLU A 351 -28.24 -14.40 -6.09
CA GLU A 351 -29.53 -13.69 -6.13
C GLU A 351 -29.46 -12.31 -5.46
N VAL A 352 -29.03 -12.24 -4.20
CA VAL A 352 -28.94 -10.98 -3.45
C VAL A 352 -27.83 -11.01 -2.40
N THR A 353 -27.20 -9.86 -2.20
CA THR A 353 -26.24 -9.63 -1.13
C THR A 353 -26.57 -8.33 -0.40
N GLY A 354 -26.02 -8.13 0.80
CA GLY A 354 -26.14 -6.87 1.53
C GLY A 354 -25.62 -5.66 0.74
N HIS A 355 -24.63 -5.86 -0.15
CA HIS A 355 -24.20 -4.81 -1.09
C HIS A 355 -25.18 -4.64 -2.26
N GLY A 356 -25.79 -5.74 -2.71
CA GLY A 356 -26.81 -5.80 -3.77
C GLY A 356 -28.00 -4.88 -3.52
N PHE A 357 -28.38 -4.64 -2.26
CA PHE A 357 -29.45 -3.69 -1.91
C PHE A 357 -29.23 -2.29 -2.50
N ARG A 358 -27.98 -1.83 -2.59
CA ARG A 358 -27.66 -0.54 -3.20
C ARG A 358 -27.94 -0.52 -4.71
N ALA A 359 -27.64 -1.62 -5.39
CA ALA A 359 -27.94 -1.77 -6.81
C ALA A 359 -29.44 -1.91 -7.04
N THR A 360 -30.16 -2.69 -6.22
CA THR A 360 -31.62 -2.76 -6.22
C THR A 360 -32.24 -1.37 -6.09
N ALA A 361 -31.83 -0.59 -5.09
CA ALA A 361 -32.36 0.74 -4.87
C ALA A 361 -32.01 1.70 -6.02
N ARG A 362 -30.77 1.71 -6.50
CA ARG A 362 -30.36 2.56 -7.63
C ARG A 362 -31.24 2.32 -8.85
N THR A 363 -31.42 1.06 -9.22
CA THR A 363 -32.20 0.69 -10.41
C THR A 363 -33.69 0.99 -10.21
N LEU A 364 -34.29 0.63 -9.08
CA LEU A 364 -35.73 0.79 -8.90
C LEU A 364 -36.15 2.23 -8.61
N LEU A 365 -35.31 3.04 -7.97
CA LEU A 365 -35.56 4.48 -7.81
C LEU A 365 -35.61 5.18 -9.17
N ASP A 366 -34.72 4.81 -10.08
CA ASP A 366 -34.66 5.32 -11.45
C ASP A 366 -35.86 4.79 -12.27
N GLU A 367 -35.95 3.47 -12.46
CA GLU A 367 -36.91 2.86 -13.38
C GLU A 367 -38.38 2.88 -12.92
N ARG A 368 -38.64 2.83 -11.60
CA ARG A 368 -40.01 2.71 -11.07
C ARG A 368 -40.54 3.98 -10.45
N LEU A 369 -39.65 4.81 -9.90
CA LEU A 369 -40.02 6.04 -9.21
C LEU A 369 -39.60 7.29 -9.97
N GLY A 370 -38.90 7.16 -11.11
CA GLY A 370 -38.53 8.28 -11.98
C GLY A 370 -37.60 9.29 -11.30
N ILE A 371 -36.82 8.86 -10.31
CA ILE A 371 -35.95 9.74 -9.56
C ILE A 371 -34.68 10.04 -10.37
N ALA A 372 -34.35 11.32 -10.51
CA ALA A 372 -33.16 11.75 -11.23
C ALA A 372 -31.87 11.12 -10.67
N SER A 373 -31.01 10.64 -11.58
CA SER A 373 -29.81 9.87 -11.24
C SER A 373 -28.86 10.64 -10.31
N GLU A 374 -28.75 11.96 -10.45
CA GLU A 374 -27.85 12.79 -9.63
C GLU A 374 -28.23 12.75 -8.14
N ILE A 375 -29.53 12.68 -7.85
CA ILE A 375 -30.07 12.61 -6.48
C ILE A 375 -29.76 11.24 -5.87
N ILE A 376 -29.91 10.16 -6.66
CA ILE A 376 -29.61 8.78 -6.25
C ILE A 376 -28.11 8.62 -5.99
N GLU A 377 -27.26 9.10 -6.90
CA GLU A 377 -25.80 9.01 -6.79
C GLU A 377 -25.28 9.84 -5.58
N ALA A 378 -25.89 11.00 -5.30
CA ALA A 378 -25.62 11.78 -4.09
C ALA A 378 -25.96 11.00 -2.81
N GLN A 379 -27.07 10.25 -2.79
CA GLN A 379 -27.43 9.36 -1.67
C GLN A 379 -26.48 8.17 -1.52
N LEU A 380 -25.95 7.65 -2.62
CA LEU A 380 -24.96 6.57 -2.60
C LEU A 380 -23.55 7.05 -2.18
N ALA A 381 -23.38 8.36 -1.95
CA ALA A 381 -22.09 9.01 -1.74
C ALA A 381 -21.09 8.64 -2.84
N HIS A 382 -21.57 8.63 -4.08
CA HIS A 382 -20.73 8.47 -5.26
C HIS A 382 -20.29 9.85 -5.77
N SER A 383 -19.05 9.94 -6.23
CA SER A 383 -18.58 11.13 -6.93
C SER A 383 -19.19 11.13 -8.32
N VAL A 384 -20.15 12.01 -8.59
CA VAL A 384 -20.69 12.21 -9.95
C VAL A 384 -19.58 12.87 -10.79
N LYS A 385 -19.25 12.27 -11.94
CA LYS A 385 -18.37 12.90 -12.93
C LYS A 385 -19.19 13.94 -13.69
N ASP A 386 -18.88 15.21 -13.49
CA ASP A 386 -19.40 16.28 -14.35
C ASP A 386 -18.59 16.35 -15.65
N SER A 387 -19.20 16.87 -16.72
CA SER A 387 -18.55 17.12 -18.02
C SER A 387 -17.40 18.13 -17.93
N LEU A 388 -17.38 18.95 -16.87
CA LEU A 388 -16.30 19.88 -16.49
C LEU A 388 -15.38 19.35 -15.37
N GLY A 389 -15.50 18.09 -14.97
CA GLY A 389 -14.70 17.46 -13.93
C GLY A 389 -15.31 17.51 -12.51
N ARG A 390 -14.70 16.76 -11.58
CA ARG A 390 -15.19 16.53 -10.20
C ARG A 390 -15.31 17.76 -9.29
N ALA A 391 -14.95 18.95 -9.77
CA ALA A 391 -14.65 20.11 -8.93
C ALA A 391 -15.87 20.97 -8.52
N TYR A 392 -17.02 20.83 -9.20
CA TYR A 392 -18.12 21.80 -9.05
C TYR A 392 -19.47 21.29 -8.52
N ASN A 393 -19.62 19.99 -8.23
CA ASN A 393 -20.90 19.50 -7.70
C ASN A 393 -20.97 19.66 -6.17
N ARG A 394 -21.20 20.91 -5.72
CA ARG A 394 -21.47 21.27 -4.31
C ARG A 394 -22.92 21.00 -3.88
N THR A 395 -23.77 20.53 -4.78
CA THR A 395 -25.20 20.37 -4.51
C THR A 395 -25.45 19.06 -3.76
N GLU A 396 -25.82 19.16 -2.48
CA GLU A 396 -26.10 17.97 -1.64
C GLU A 396 -27.50 17.37 -1.87
N TYR A 397 -28.36 18.09 -2.60
CA TYR A 397 -29.74 17.73 -2.91
C TYR A 397 -30.58 17.30 -1.68
N LEU A 398 -30.30 17.83 -0.47
CA LEU A 398 -30.88 17.31 0.77
C LEU A 398 -32.41 17.35 0.81
N VAL A 399 -33.04 18.39 0.27
CA VAL A 399 -34.50 18.50 0.20
C VAL A 399 -35.08 17.41 -0.70
N GLN A 400 -34.48 17.22 -1.87
CA GLN A 400 -34.89 16.22 -2.84
C GLN A 400 -34.61 14.80 -2.33
N ARG A 401 -33.46 14.56 -1.70
CA ARG A 401 -33.10 13.29 -1.07
C ARG A 401 -34.04 12.93 0.07
N ARG A 402 -34.46 13.89 0.90
CA ARG A 402 -35.50 13.66 1.93
C ARG A 402 -36.80 13.13 1.30
N LYS A 403 -37.28 13.77 0.23
CA LYS A 403 -38.47 13.33 -0.51
C LYS A 403 -38.28 11.94 -1.11
N MET A 404 -37.17 11.73 -1.80
CA MET A 404 -36.80 10.44 -2.42
C MET A 404 -36.74 9.31 -1.39
N MET A 405 -36.04 9.50 -0.26
CA MET A 405 -35.91 8.47 0.77
C MET A 405 -37.26 8.09 1.38
N GLN A 406 -38.18 9.05 1.54
CA GLN A 406 -39.52 8.76 2.01
C GLN A 406 -40.36 8.02 0.95
N GLN A 407 -40.29 8.43 -0.32
CA GLN A 407 -40.95 7.73 -1.43
C GLN A 407 -40.44 6.29 -1.56
N TRP A 408 -39.12 6.11 -1.47
CA TRP A 408 -38.48 4.79 -1.50
C TRP A 408 -38.98 3.88 -0.38
N ALA A 409 -38.99 4.38 0.86
CA ALA A 409 -39.47 3.60 2.00
C ALA A 409 -40.94 3.22 1.87
N ASN A 410 -41.79 4.13 1.37
CA ASN A 410 -43.20 3.84 1.10
C ASN A 410 -43.36 2.76 0.02
N TYR A 411 -42.55 2.83 -1.04
CA TYR A 411 -42.56 1.83 -2.11
C TYR A 411 -42.16 0.44 -1.61
N LEU A 412 -41.09 0.33 -0.82
CA LEU A 412 -40.69 -0.93 -0.19
C LEU A 412 -41.81 -1.48 0.73
N GLU A 413 -42.45 -0.62 1.51
CA GLU A 413 -43.55 -1.01 2.37
C GLU A 413 -44.77 -1.52 1.58
N ALA A 414 -45.12 -0.87 0.47
CA ALA A 414 -46.18 -1.31 -0.43
C ALA A 414 -45.87 -2.68 -1.05
N LEU A 415 -44.62 -2.91 -1.48
CA LEU A 415 -44.17 -4.22 -1.98
C LEU A 415 -44.23 -5.31 -0.90
N ARG A 416 -43.82 -4.99 0.33
CA ARG A 416 -43.89 -5.92 1.47
C ARG A 416 -45.33 -6.35 1.73
N ARG A 417 -46.27 -5.39 1.77
CA ARG A 417 -47.71 -5.64 2.00
C ARG A 417 -48.40 -6.37 0.83
N GLY A 418 -47.76 -6.45 -0.34
CA GLY A 418 -48.35 -7.06 -1.54
C GLY A 418 -49.26 -6.11 -2.33
N ASN A 419 -49.22 -4.81 -2.04
CA ASN A 419 -50.14 -3.82 -2.62
C ASN A 419 -49.60 -3.20 -3.92
N ALA A 420 -48.31 -3.36 -4.23
CA ALA A 420 -47.66 -2.69 -5.36
C ALA A 420 -47.67 -3.49 -6.68
N THR A 421 -48.58 -4.47 -6.84
CA THR A 421 -48.69 -5.26 -8.08
C THR A 421 -49.57 -4.65 -9.16
N ASN A 422 -50.32 -3.57 -8.91
CA ASN A 422 -51.10 -2.88 -9.93
C ASN A 422 -50.98 -1.36 -9.76
N GLU A 423 -50.85 -0.64 -10.88
CA GLU A 423 -50.96 0.82 -11.05
C GLU A 423 -49.77 1.70 -10.63
N VAL A 424 -48.86 1.91 -11.57
CA VAL A 424 -48.40 3.29 -11.86
C VAL A 424 -49.25 3.76 -13.04
N GLN A 425 -50.50 4.18 -12.76
CA GLN A 425 -51.14 5.14 -13.66
C GLN A 425 -50.38 6.45 -13.48
N MET A 426 -49.78 6.91 -14.58
CA MET A 426 -49.26 8.26 -14.69
C MET A 426 -50.41 9.22 -14.40
N ALA A 427 -50.34 9.93 -13.26
CA ALA A 427 -51.07 11.17 -13.11
C ALA A 427 -50.35 12.21 -13.97
N ALA A 428 -51.06 12.66 -15.01
CA ALA A 428 -50.70 13.75 -15.91
C ALA A 428 -50.57 15.08 -15.18
#